data_AF-A0A5E3WVA1-F1
#
_entry.id   AF-A0A5E3WVA1-F1
#
_cell.length_a   1.000
_cell.length_b   1.000
_cell.length_c   1.000
_cell.angle_alpha   90.00
_cell.angle_beta   90.00
_cell.angle_gamma   90.00
#
_symmetry.space_group_name_H-M   'P 1'
#
loop_
_entity.id
_entity.type
_entity.pdbx_description
1 polymer ?
#
loop_
_entity_poly.entity_id
_entity_poly.type
_entity_poly.pdbx_seq_one_letter_code
_entity_poly.pdbx_strand_id
1 'polypeptide(L)'
;MSLSQSPAASARSLPTSPSRNSGHHSDSTARTVNLPPFSTVSKISEVSDNGPEDAPVRQELAARAMFKTVENFLDLHRDAYGARQSALWLFTEWGRAVLCLGTIICHRLRVGVDCYARIVQFIARSHNEALFQTKLIGWQTPKGWHDQSPDVFHYIVAPLERCNPEFSGPGWSYFTYDDSIKRLAEDAIARVKFHLGNPTPLQLPGGDHIIGWMIQGFKMSPVLHAFDTRLSTGLTVAVDDLHLPIRVDMVPAPVALNPVALTVSLQTCLLQNADS
;
A
#
# COMPACT_ATOMS: atom_id res chain seq x y z
N MET A 1 -46.67 23.11 -41.97
CA MET A 1 -47.16 24.46 -41.67
C MET A 1 -48.58 24.35 -41.11
N SER A 2 -48.73 24.51 -39.79
CA SER A 2 -49.89 25.07 -39.09
C SER A 2 -49.62 24.99 -37.59
N LEU A 3 -49.80 26.13 -36.93
CA LEU A 3 -49.45 26.46 -35.55
C LEU A 3 -50.58 26.06 -34.58
N SER A 4 -50.24 25.73 -33.34
CA SER A 4 -51.10 25.89 -32.16
C SER A 4 -50.19 26.00 -30.92
N GLN A 5 -49.84 27.21 -30.50
CA GLN A 5 -50.43 27.99 -29.40
C GLN A 5 -50.25 27.38 -27.99
N SER A 6 -49.32 27.98 -27.23
CA SER A 6 -49.31 28.09 -25.76
C SER A 6 -50.41 29.08 -25.29
N PRO A 7 -50.80 29.14 -23.99
CA PRO A 7 -50.05 29.94 -23.00
C PRO A 7 -50.08 29.43 -21.53
N ALA A 8 -49.02 29.68 -20.73
CA ALA A 8 -48.93 30.59 -19.55
C ALA A 8 -49.77 30.20 -18.31
N ALA A 9 -49.47 30.49 -17.05
CA ALA A 9 -48.31 30.90 -16.24
C ALA A 9 -48.84 31.02 -14.78
N SER A 10 -48.04 30.74 -13.75
CA SER A 10 -48.10 31.33 -12.38
C SER A 10 -47.04 30.64 -11.51
N ALA A 11 -45.96 31.26 -11.02
CA ALA A 11 -45.77 32.47 -10.19
C ALA A 11 -45.76 32.17 -8.67
N ARG A 12 -44.78 32.81 -8.00
CA ARG A 12 -44.52 32.99 -6.54
C ARG A 12 -43.70 31.89 -5.84
N SER A 13 -42.71 32.18 -4.99
CA SER A 13 -42.06 33.43 -4.53
C SER A 13 -40.86 33.07 -3.63
N LEU A 14 -39.84 33.94 -3.62
CA LEU A 14 -38.75 34.00 -2.62
C LEU A 14 -39.28 34.33 -1.20
N PRO A 15 -38.47 34.05 -0.16
CA PRO A 15 -37.88 35.17 0.57
C PRO A 15 -36.39 35.02 0.93
N THR A 16 -35.83 36.17 1.23
CA THR A 16 -34.43 36.55 1.47
C THR A 16 -33.96 36.26 2.90
N SER A 17 -32.63 36.16 3.03
CA SER A 17 -31.72 35.87 4.15
C SER A 17 -31.98 36.54 5.52
N PRO A 18 -31.28 36.09 6.59
CA PRO A 18 -30.06 36.82 6.94
C PRO A 18 -28.85 35.96 7.36
N SER A 19 -27.69 36.59 7.18
CA SER A 19 -26.36 36.23 7.65
C SER A 19 -26.28 35.99 9.17
N ARG A 20 -25.49 34.99 9.59
CA ARG A 20 -24.88 34.98 10.92
C ARG A 20 -23.49 34.32 10.88
N ASN A 21 -22.50 35.18 11.06
CA ASN A 21 -21.16 34.85 11.54
C ASN A 21 -21.25 34.05 12.84
N SER A 22 -20.55 32.92 12.89
CA SER A 22 -19.88 32.46 14.11
C SER A 22 -18.73 31.56 13.69
N GLY A 23 -17.52 32.10 13.80
CA GLY A 23 -16.30 31.31 13.78
C GLY A 23 -16.34 30.34 14.96
N HIS A 24 -16.25 29.05 14.64
CA HIS A 24 -15.81 28.05 15.59
C HIS A 24 -14.54 27.42 15.04
N HIS A 25 -13.42 27.84 15.63
CA HIS A 25 -12.22 27.03 15.72
C HIS A 25 -12.66 25.64 16.22
N SER A 26 -12.62 24.66 15.34
CA SER A 26 -12.65 23.26 15.76
C SER A 26 -11.23 22.92 16.20
N ASP A 27 -10.93 23.15 17.47
CA ASP A 27 -9.81 22.52 18.15
C ASP A 27 -10.08 21.00 18.13
N SER A 28 -9.50 20.32 17.14
CA SER A 28 -9.41 18.87 17.15
C SER A 28 -8.45 18.47 18.25
N THR A 29 -8.99 18.33 19.47
CA THR A 29 -8.25 17.79 20.61
C THR A 29 -7.96 16.32 20.32
N ALA A 30 -6.77 16.03 19.79
CA ALA A 30 -6.24 14.68 19.73
C ALA A 30 -6.18 14.15 21.17
N ARG A 31 -7.05 13.18 21.50
CA ARG A 31 -6.94 12.43 22.74
C ARG A 31 -5.67 11.60 22.69
N THR A 32 -4.64 12.04 23.40
CA THR A 32 -3.46 11.23 23.71
C THR A 32 -3.89 10.03 24.54
N VAL A 33 -3.88 8.84 23.94
CA VAL A 33 -4.01 7.58 24.67
C VAL A 33 -2.62 7.03 24.90
N ASN A 34 -2.25 6.90 26.18
CA ASN A 34 -1.00 6.31 26.63
C ASN A 34 -0.90 4.86 26.16
N LEU A 35 0.13 4.55 25.39
CA LEU A 35 0.57 3.17 25.12
C LEU A 35 1.19 2.57 26.40
N PRO A 36 0.96 1.28 26.70
CA PRO A 36 1.54 0.64 27.86
C PRO A 36 3.07 0.47 27.71
N PRO A 37 3.83 0.50 28.82
CA PRO A 37 5.27 0.32 28.78
C PRO A 37 5.62 -1.16 28.50
N PHE A 38 6.48 -1.40 27.53
CA PHE A 38 7.11 -2.71 27.37
C PHE A 38 8.23 -2.84 28.41
N SER A 39 8.02 -3.76 29.35
CA SER A 39 8.97 -4.14 30.40
C SER A 39 10.20 -4.82 29.81
N THR A 40 11.35 -4.37 30.27
CA THR A 40 12.69 -4.84 29.91
C THR A 40 13.07 -6.17 30.58
N VAL A 41 14.03 -6.85 29.94
CA VAL A 41 15.09 -7.74 30.47
C VAL A 41 14.87 -9.25 30.37
N SER A 42 15.71 -9.91 29.56
CA SER A 42 16.63 -10.96 30.06
C SER A 42 17.85 -11.20 29.16
N LYS A 43 19.01 -10.92 29.77
CA LYS A 43 20.35 -11.52 29.69
C LYS A 43 21.09 -11.64 28.35
N ILE A 44 22.09 -10.76 28.28
CA ILE A 44 23.35 -10.83 27.54
C ILE A 44 24.15 -12.07 27.95
N SER A 45 24.70 -12.77 26.95
CA SER A 45 25.95 -13.52 27.09
C SER A 45 26.99 -12.85 26.20
N GLU A 46 28.03 -12.31 26.84
CA GLU A 46 29.24 -11.81 26.21
C GLU A 46 30.07 -12.97 25.65
N VAL A 47 30.67 -12.77 24.48
CA VAL A 47 32.12 -12.71 24.25
C VAL A 47 32.33 -12.71 22.73
N SER A 48 32.75 -11.56 22.19
CA SER A 48 34.01 -11.48 21.46
C SER A 48 34.27 -10.03 21.06
N ASP A 49 35.38 -9.56 21.61
CA ASP A 49 36.09 -8.32 21.38
C ASP A 49 36.21 -7.96 19.88
N ASN A 50 35.61 -6.83 19.47
CA ASN A 50 35.93 -6.03 18.30
C ASN A 50 35.26 -4.65 18.47
N GLY A 51 36.05 -3.58 18.48
CA GLY A 51 35.69 -2.24 18.98
C GLY A 51 34.44 -1.55 18.38
N PRO A 52 33.88 -0.55 19.08
CA PRO A 52 32.56 0.02 18.78
C PRO A 52 32.54 1.10 17.67
N GLU A 53 33.69 1.47 17.07
CA GLU A 53 33.75 2.61 16.15
C GLU A 53 33.42 2.29 14.68
N ASP A 54 33.34 1.02 14.29
CA ASP A 54 33.19 0.60 12.88
C ASP A 54 31.77 0.16 12.46
N ALA A 55 30.89 -0.09 13.43
CA ALA A 55 29.54 -0.59 13.17
C ALA A 55 28.62 0.38 12.39
N PRO A 56 28.53 1.69 12.73
CA PRO A 56 27.60 2.59 12.04
C PRO A 56 28.01 2.86 10.58
N VAL A 57 29.32 2.94 10.30
CA VAL A 57 29.85 3.13 8.94
C VAL A 57 29.52 1.93 8.05
N ARG A 58 29.65 0.70 8.56
CA ARG A 58 29.30 -0.53 7.82
C ARG A 58 27.81 -0.61 7.50
N GLN A 59 26.94 -0.18 8.42
CA GLN A 59 25.49 -0.17 8.23
C GLN A 59 25.07 0.85 7.17
N GLU A 60 25.65 2.05 7.19
CA GLU A 60 25.39 3.08 6.17
C GLU A 60 25.86 2.65 4.78
N LEU A 61 27.04 2.04 4.70
CA LEU A 61 27.59 1.54 3.43
C LEU A 61 26.73 0.42 2.84
N ALA A 62 26.24 -0.51 3.69
CA ALA A 62 25.31 -1.54 3.29
C ALA A 62 23.99 -0.94 2.77
N ALA A 63 23.41 0.05 3.48
CA ALA A 63 22.20 0.73 3.05
C ALA A 63 22.36 1.42 1.68
N ARG A 64 23.50 2.08 1.43
CA ARG A 64 23.82 2.71 0.14
C ARG A 64 23.98 1.69 -0.99
N ALA A 65 24.66 0.57 -0.74
CA ALA A 65 24.82 -0.49 -1.73
C ALA A 65 23.47 -1.12 -2.11
N MET A 66 22.59 -1.32 -1.12
CA MET A 66 21.23 -1.83 -1.35
C MET A 66 20.38 -0.84 -2.14
N PHE A 67 20.42 0.45 -1.79
CA PHE A 67 19.73 1.50 -2.54
C PHE A 67 20.13 1.46 -4.02
N LYS A 68 21.44 1.42 -4.32
CA LYS A 68 21.96 1.35 -5.68
C LYS A 68 21.54 0.08 -6.41
N THR A 69 21.47 -1.05 -5.71
CA THR A 69 21.04 -2.33 -6.29
C THR A 69 19.58 -2.29 -6.72
N VAL A 70 18.70 -1.79 -5.86
CA VAL A 70 17.28 -1.64 -6.19
C VAL A 70 17.08 -0.58 -7.27
N GLU A 71 17.79 0.55 -7.21
CA GLU A 71 17.71 1.56 -8.26
C GLU A 71 18.12 1.01 -9.63
N ASN A 72 19.23 0.29 -9.71
CA ASN A 72 19.67 -0.37 -10.95
C ASN A 72 18.63 -1.39 -11.44
N PHE A 73 18.05 -2.17 -10.53
CA PHE A 73 17.00 -3.13 -10.87
C PHE A 73 15.77 -2.42 -11.47
N LEU A 74 15.31 -1.35 -10.85
CA LEU A 74 14.19 -0.53 -11.32
C LEU A 74 14.49 0.13 -12.67
N ASP A 75 15.74 0.52 -12.94
CA ASP A 75 16.14 1.07 -14.23
C ASP A 75 16.21 0.02 -15.35
N LEU A 76 16.63 -1.20 -15.03
CA LEU A 76 16.68 -2.32 -15.99
C LEU A 76 15.29 -2.88 -16.31
N HIS A 77 14.33 -2.69 -15.39
CA HIS A 77 12.99 -3.24 -15.47
C HIS A 77 11.95 -2.13 -15.43
N ARG A 78 11.86 -1.41 -16.56
CA ARG A 78 10.84 -0.41 -16.81
C ARG A 78 9.63 -1.02 -17.52
N ASP A 79 8.48 -0.39 -17.34
CA ASP A 79 7.24 -0.76 -18.04
C ASP A 79 7.34 -0.46 -19.56
N ALA A 80 6.27 -0.76 -20.30
CA ALA A 80 6.20 -0.52 -21.74
C ALA A 80 6.31 0.97 -22.14
N TYR A 81 6.06 1.88 -21.20
CA TYR A 81 6.13 3.34 -21.38
C TYR A 81 7.45 3.93 -20.86
N GLY A 82 8.37 3.10 -20.35
CA GLY A 82 9.65 3.53 -19.82
C GLY A 82 9.60 4.05 -18.38
N ALA A 83 8.49 3.87 -17.66
CA ALA A 83 8.36 4.23 -16.26
C ALA A 83 8.96 3.16 -15.34
N ARG A 84 9.51 3.59 -14.20
CA ARG A 84 9.94 2.71 -13.11
C ARG A 84 8.70 2.16 -12.39
N GLN A 85 8.90 1.10 -11.62
CA GLN A 85 7.86 0.63 -10.70
C GLN A 85 7.45 1.74 -9.72
N SER A 86 6.14 1.86 -9.52
CA SER A 86 5.60 2.73 -8.49
C SER A 86 5.62 2.09 -7.11
N ALA A 87 5.74 2.94 -6.09
CA ALA A 87 5.49 2.61 -4.70
C ALA A 87 3.99 2.43 -4.37
N LEU A 88 3.08 2.88 -5.23
CA LEU A 88 1.63 2.81 -5.09
C LEU A 88 1.00 1.98 -6.21
N TRP A 89 0.35 0.89 -5.85
CA TRP A 89 -0.30 -0.02 -6.79
C TRP A 89 -1.82 0.09 -6.71
N LEU A 90 -2.50 -0.22 -7.81
CA LEU A 90 -3.95 -0.38 -7.85
C LEU A 90 -4.28 -1.86 -8.02
N PHE A 91 -5.06 -2.40 -7.07
CA PHE A 91 -5.61 -3.73 -7.17
C PHE A 91 -6.70 -3.78 -8.22
N THR A 92 -6.65 -4.78 -9.10
CA THR A 92 -7.69 -4.98 -10.10
C THR A 92 -8.97 -5.52 -9.47
N GLU A 93 -10.11 -5.16 -10.04
CA GLU A 93 -11.42 -5.71 -9.68
C GLU A 93 -11.62 -7.15 -10.18
N TRP A 94 -10.68 -7.70 -10.96
CA TRP A 94 -10.77 -9.05 -11.50
C TRP A 94 -10.45 -10.14 -10.47
N GLY A 95 -11.13 -11.27 -10.60
CA GLY A 95 -11.00 -12.43 -9.72
C GLY A 95 -11.96 -12.45 -8.54
N ARG A 96 -11.71 -13.33 -7.57
CA ARG A 96 -12.60 -13.57 -6.42
C ARG A 96 -11.88 -13.56 -5.08
N ALA A 97 -10.55 -13.45 -5.07
CA ALA A 97 -9.81 -13.40 -3.82
C ALA A 97 -10.25 -12.21 -2.97
N VAL A 98 -10.41 -12.47 -1.68
CA VAL A 98 -10.70 -11.48 -0.65
C VAL A 98 -9.37 -11.04 -0.03
N LEU A 99 -9.11 -9.73 -0.02
CA LEU A 99 -7.90 -9.16 0.55
C LEU A 99 -8.01 -9.05 2.07
N CYS A 100 -7.03 -9.61 2.76
CA CYS A 100 -6.84 -9.48 4.19
C CYS A 100 -5.35 -9.29 4.53
N LEU A 101 -5.05 -9.08 5.82
CA LEU A 101 -3.67 -9.09 6.27
C LEU A 101 -3.05 -10.47 5.98
N GLY A 102 -1.85 -10.46 5.40
CA GLY A 102 -1.15 -11.67 4.97
C GLY A 102 -1.43 -12.10 3.53
N THR A 103 -2.46 -11.56 2.86
CA THR A 103 -2.70 -11.86 1.43
C THR A 103 -1.47 -11.50 0.60
N ILE A 104 -1.05 -12.42 -0.26
CA ILE A 104 0.02 -12.19 -1.22
C ILE A 104 -0.58 -11.69 -2.53
N ILE A 105 -0.05 -10.58 -3.00
CA ILE A 105 -0.39 -9.96 -4.26
C ILE A 105 0.79 -10.04 -5.23
N CYS A 106 0.47 -10.08 -6.51
CA CYS A 106 1.40 -10.02 -7.63
C CYS A 106 1.08 -8.75 -8.42
N HIS A 107 2.10 -7.93 -8.65
CA HIS A 107 2.06 -6.79 -9.54
C HIS A 107 2.89 -7.10 -10.78
N ARG A 108 2.25 -7.17 -11.94
CA ARG A 108 2.93 -7.33 -13.23
C ARG A 108 3.25 -5.99 -13.83
N LEU A 109 4.54 -5.70 -13.96
CA LEU A 109 5.02 -4.50 -14.63
C LEU A 109 5.04 -4.68 -16.15
N ARG A 110 5.50 -5.85 -16.61
CA ARG A 110 5.45 -6.28 -18.01
C ARG A 110 5.53 -7.80 -18.08
N VAL A 111 5.30 -8.39 -19.25
CA VAL A 111 5.41 -9.84 -19.45
C VAL A 111 6.78 -10.35 -18.98
N GLY A 112 6.76 -11.34 -18.09
CA GLY A 112 7.95 -11.95 -17.49
C GLY A 112 8.63 -11.15 -16.37
N VAL A 113 8.09 -9.99 -15.97
CA VAL A 113 8.57 -9.22 -14.82
C VAL A 113 7.42 -8.96 -13.85
N ASP A 114 7.39 -9.75 -12.78
CA ASP A 114 6.33 -9.78 -11.79
C ASP A 114 6.88 -9.55 -10.38
N CYS A 115 6.13 -8.84 -9.55
CA CYS A 115 6.58 -8.31 -8.27
C CYS A 115 5.64 -8.80 -7.19
N TYR A 116 6.16 -9.43 -6.16
CA TYR A 116 5.34 -10.07 -5.14
C TYR A 116 5.42 -9.29 -3.86
N ALA A 117 4.26 -9.01 -3.26
CA ALA A 117 4.18 -8.34 -1.97
C ALA A 117 3.14 -9.00 -1.08
N ARG A 118 3.34 -8.90 0.22
CA ARG A 118 2.38 -9.32 1.24
C ARG A 118 1.70 -8.11 1.84
N ILE A 119 0.38 -8.13 1.97
CA ILE A 119 -0.36 -7.12 2.75
C ILE A 119 0.02 -7.28 4.23
N VAL A 120 0.52 -6.21 4.86
CA VAL A 120 0.99 -6.25 6.25
C VAL A 120 0.20 -5.33 7.17
N GLN A 121 -0.40 -4.26 6.64
CA GLN A 121 -1.09 -3.27 7.46
C GLN A 121 -2.24 -2.61 6.70
N PHE A 122 -3.38 -2.44 7.36
CA PHE A 122 -4.45 -1.55 6.91
C PHE A 122 -4.14 -0.11 7.33
N ILE A 123 -4.30 0.85 6.42
CA ILE A 123 -3.98 2.27 6.66
C ILE A 123 -5.25 3.09 6.79
N ALA A 124 -6.09 3.06 5.75
CA ALA A 124 -7.27 3.93 5.65
C ALA A 124 -8.28 3.37 4.64
N ARG A 125 -9.50 3.90 4.66
CA ARG A 125 -10.52 3.62 3.65
C ARG A 125 -11.38 4.83 3.32
N SER A 126 -12.06 4.77 2.20
CA SER A 126 -13.23 5.60 1.91
C SER A 126 -14.50 4.73 1.99
N HIS A 127 -15.57 5.16 1.32
CA HIS A 127 -16.76 4.37 1.13
C HIS A 127 -16.56 3.16 0.20
N ASN A 128 -15.57 3.20 -0.69
CA ASN A 128 -15.39 2.19 -1.74
C ASN A 128 -13.95 1.75 -1.97
N GLU A 129 -12.95 2.41 -1.37
CA GLU A 129 -11.54 2.11 -1.53
C GLU A 129 -10.89 1.86 -0.17
N ALA A 130 -9.87 1.00 -0.13
CA ALA A 130 -9.04 0.75 1.03
C ALA A 130 -7.56 0.85 0.66
N LEU A 131 -6.77 1.46 1.54
CA LEU A 131 -5.32 1.58 1.43
C LEU A 131 -4.65 0.62 2.40
N PHE A 132 -3.71 -0.16 1.88
CA PHE A 132 -2.87 -1.05 2.67
C PHE A 132 -1.40 -0.75 2.46
N GLN A 133 -0.60 -1.00 3.49
CA GLN A 133 0.83 -1.18 3.35
C GLN A 133 1.11 -2.65 2.98
N THR A 134 2.07 -2.83 2.08
CA THR A 134 2.55 -4.14 1.67
C THR A 134 4.06 -4.21 1.87
N LYS A 135 4.58 -5.41 2.11
CA LYS A 135 6.01 -5.70 2.17
C LYS A 135 6.39 -6.53 0.95
N LEU A 136 7.34 -6.06 0.15
CA LEU A 136 7.89 -6.81 -0.98
C LEU A 136 8.54 -8.10 -0.49
N ILE A 137 8.23 -9.17 -1.20
CA ILE A 137 8.76 -10.52 -1.00
C ILE A 137 9.92 -10.76 -1.99
N GLY A 138 9.75 -10.32 -3.24
CA GLY A 138 10.72 -10.54 -4.29
C GLY A 138 10.15 -10.28 -5.67
N TRP A 139 10.95 -10.62 -6.67
CA TRP A 139 10.70 -10.33 -8.07
C TRP A 139 10.96 -11.57 -8.91
N GLN A 140 10.03 -11.87 -9.80
CA GLN A 140 10.24 -12.82 -10.87
C GLN A 140 10.71 -12.05 -12.11
N THR A 141 11.82 -12.47 -12.70
CA THR A 141 12.32 -11.96 -13.99
C THR A 141 12.57 -13.12 -14.96
N PRO A 142 12.89 -12.87 -16.24
CA PRO A 142 13.34 -13.92 -17.15
C PRO A 142 14.62 -14.62 -16.70
N LYS A 143 15.41 -14.01 -15.80
CA LYS A 143 16.63 -14.60 -15.22
C LYS A 143 16.36 -15.46 -13.99
N GLY A 144 15.10 -15.53 -13.56
CA GLY A 144 14.68 -16.28 -12.38
C GLY A 144 14.16 -15.39 -11.26
N TRP A 145 14.03 -16.01 -10.09
CA TRP A 145 13.55 -15.37 -8.87
C TRP A 145 14.65 -14.54 -8.20
N HIS A 146 14.28 -13.38 -7.69
CA HIS A 146 15.13 -12.50 -6.91
C HIS A 146 14.44 -12.19 -5.59
N ASP A 147 14.98 -12.74 -4.49
CA ASP A 147 14.51 -12.43 -3.15
C ASP A 147 14.71 -10.95 -2.83
N GLN A 148 13.73 -10.35 -2.18
CA GLN A 148 13.88 -8.99 -1.65
C GLN A 148 14.48 -9.05 -0.24
N SER A 149 15.67 -8.47 -0.11
CA SER A 149 16.28 -8.15 1.19
C SER A 149 17.02 -6.82 1.02
N PRO A 150 16.80 -5.81 1.88
CA PRO A 150 16.05 -5.80 3.13
C PRO A 150 14.56 -5.54 2.87
N ASP A 151 13.78 -5.37 3.95
CA ASP A 151 12.34 -5.06 3.89
C ASP A 151 12.05 -3.80 3.06
N VAL A 152 11.27 -3.99 1.99
CA VAL A 152 10.81 -2.87 1.15
C VAL A 152 9.30 -2.74 1.24
N PHE A 153 8.84 -1.61 1.77
CA PHE A 153 7.41 -1.32 1.89
C PHE A 153 6.88 -0.66 0.62
N HIS A 154 5.65 -1.00 0.27
CA HIS A 154 4.86 -0.46 -0.83
C HIS A 154 3.44 -0.22 -0.33
N TYR A 155 2.60 0.38 -1.17
CA TYR A 155 1.20 0.62 -0.86
C TYR A 155 0.32 0.09 -1.96
N ILE A 156 -0.86 -0.39 -1.58
CA ILE A 156 -1.88 -0.80 -2.52
C ILE A 156 -3.22 -0.18 -2.18
N VAL A 157 -3.88 0.35 -3.20
CA VAL A 157 -5.28 0.75 -3.15
C VAL A 157 -6.10 -0.39 -3.72
N ALA A 158 -7.12 -0.82 -2.98
CA ALA A 158 -8.03 -1.87 -3.42
C ALA A 158 -9.49 -1.45 -3.26
N PRO A 159 -10.41 -1.98 -4.10
CA PRO A 159 -11.83 -1.85 -3.87
C PRO A 159 -12.22 -2.44 -2.51
N LEU A 160 -12.96 -1.69 -1.70
CA LEU A 160 -13.37 -2.10 -0.36
C LEU A 160 -14.23 -3.39 -0.38
N GLU A 161 -15.03 -3.58 -1.43
CA GLU A 161 -15.82 -4.80 -1.67
C GLU A 161 -14.96 -6.06 -1.89
N ARG A 162 -13.70 -5.91 -2.29
CA ARG A 162 -12.73 -7.00 -2.44
C ARG A 162 -11.94 -7.26 -1.16
N CYS A 163 -12.18 -6.49 -0.10
CA CYS A 163 -11.47 -6.61 1.17
C CYS A 163 -12.29 -7.43 2.18
N ASN A 164 -11.62 -7.98 3.20
CA ASN A 164 -12.30 -8.63 4.31
C ASN A 164 -13.35 -7.66 4.90
N PRO A 165 -14.61 -8.10 5.11
CA PRO A 165 -15.68 -7.26 5.64
C PRO A 165 -15.33 -6.55 6.96
N GLU A 166 -14.39 -7.10 7.74
CA GLU A 166 -13.90 -6.46 8.96
C GLU A 166 -13.43 -5.03 8.73
N PHE A 167 -12.77 -4.72 7.59
CA PHE A 167 -12.24 -3.38 7.30
C PHE A 167 -13.34 -2.34 7.04
N SER A 168 -14.55 -2.79 6.70
CA SER A 168 -15.73 -1.93 6.62
C SER A 168 -16.41 -1.73 7.98
N GLY A 169 -16.01 -2.51 8.99
CA GLY A 169 -16.60 -2.52 10.31
C GLY A 169 -16.26 -1.29 11.16
N PRO A 170 -16.99 -1.11 12.29
CA PRO A 170 -16.83 0.03 13.18
C PRO A 170 -15.45 0.10 13.85
N GLY A 171 -14.71 -1.01 13.93
CA GLY A 171 -13.33 -1.01 14.46
C GLY A 171 -12.36 -0.16 13.63
N TRP A 172 -12.70 0.14 12.36
CA TRP A 172 -11.85 0.89 11.44
C TRP A 172 -12.47 2.23 11.01
N SER A 173 -13.58 2.64 11.62
CA SER A 173 -14.30 3.86 11.21
C SER A 173 -13.47 5.13 11.39
N TYR A 174 -12.50 5.14 12.31
CA TYR A 174 -11.61 6.28 12.55
C TYR A 174 -10.63 6.55 11.40
N PHE A 175 -10.45 5.60 10.49
CA PHE A 175 -9.56 5.73 9.33
C PHE A 175 -10.35 5.95 8.03
N THR A 176 -11.53 6.58 8.14
CA THR A 176 -12.43 6.82 7.00
C THR A 176 -12.25 8.22 6.44
N TYR A 177 -12.17 8.32 5.11
CA TYR A 177 -12.08 9.56 4.35
C TYR A 177 -13.26 9.66 3.39
N ASP A 178 -13.81 10.87 3.21
CA ASP A 178 -14.91 11.10 2.25
C ASP A 178 -14.40 11.14 0.80
N ASP A 179 -13.12 11.49 0.62
CA ASP A 179 -12.46 11.58 -0.67
C ASP A 179 -11.94 10.21 -1.17
N SER A 180 -11.59 10.16 -2.45
CA SER A 180 -10.91 8.98 -3.03
C SER A 180 -9.56 8.73 -2.36
N ILE A 181 -9.41 7.53 -1.80
CA ILE A 181 -8.17 7.03 -1.20
C ILE A 181 -7.05 6.99 -2.22
N LYS A 182 -7.35 6.61 -3.47
CA LYS A 182 -6.36 6.64 -4.55
C LYS A 182 -5.73 8.04 -4.69
N ARG A 183 -6.56 9.08 -4.77
CA ARG A 183 -6.09 10.47 -4.92
C ARG A 183 -5.29 10.92 -3.70
N LEU A 184 -5.81 10.64 -2.51
CA LEU A 184 -5.15 11.03 -1.25
C LEU A 184 -3.79 10.34 -1.09
N ALA A 185 -3.69 9.05 -1.41
CA ALA A 185 -2.45 8.29 -1.35
C ALA A 185 -1.40 8.81 -2.35
N GLU A 186 -1.80 9.10 -3.60
CA GLU A 186 -0.90 9.63 -4.62
C GLU A 186 -0.35 11.03 -4.25
N ASP A 187 -1.19 11.91 -3.71
CA ASP A 187 -0.75 13.22 -3.22
C ASP A 187 0.17 13.08 -1.99
N ALA A 188 -0.23 12.26 -1.01
CA ALA A 188 0.54 12.02 0.20
C ALA A 188 1.94 11.46 -0.11
N ILE A 189 2.05 10.45 -0.98
CA ILE A 189 3.33 9.80 -1.26
C ILE A 189 4.29 10.75 -2.00
N ALA A 190 3.77 11.56 -2.92
CA ALA A 190 4.54 12.59 -3.61
C ALA A 190 5.05 13.66 -2.64
N ARG A 191 4.18 14.16 -1.75
CA ARG A 191 4.56 15.17 -0.74
C ARG A 191 5.56 14.64 0.26
N VAL A 192 5.38 13.43 0.77
CA VAL A 192 6.31 12.81 1.72
C VAL A 192 7.67 12.59 1.07
N LYS A 193 7.70 12.04 -0.16
CA LYS A 193 8.96 11.88 -0.90
C LYS A 193 9.67 13.22 -1.10
N PHE A 194 8.93 14.26 -1.49
CA PHE A 194 9.48 15.60 -1.68
C PHE A 194 10.00 16.19 -0.36
N HIS A 195 9.24 16.08 0.73
CA HIS A 195 9.60 16.59 2.05
C HIS A 195 10.86 15.92 2.59
N LEU A 196 10.97 14.60 2.46
CA LEU A 196 12.13 13.84 2.96
C LEU A 196 13.35 13.93 2.04
N GLY A 197 13.14 14.21 0.75
CA GLY A 197 14.21 14.28 -0.25
C GLY A 197 14.82 15.67 -0.46
N ASN A 198 14.22 16.74 0.08
CA ASN A 198 14.68 18.11 -0.14
C ASN A 198 15.10 18.80 1.16
N PRO A 199 16.14 19.66 1.11
CA PRO A 199 16.56 20.47 2.25
C PRO A 199 15.56 21.58 2.61
N THR A 200 14.59 21.89 1.74
CA THR A 200 13.55 22.87 2.01
C THR A 200 12.37 22.20 2.72
N PRO A 201 12.04 22.58 3.96
CA PRO A 201 10.96 21.95 4.70
C PRO A 201 9.60 22.33 4.11
N LEU A 202 8.99 21.41 3.36
CA LEU A 202 7.56 21.48 3.05
C LEU A 202 6.78 21.15 4.32
N GLN A 203 5.84 22.00 4.77
CA GLN A 203 4.97 21.62 5.88
C GLN A 203 4.00 20.53 5.42
N LEU A 204 4.07 19.36 6.06
CA LEU A 204 3.10 18.29 5.87
C LEU A 204 1.87 18.57 6.76
N PRO A 205 0.64 18.36 6.26
CA PRO A 205 -0.57 18.44 7.07
C PRO A 205 -0.45 17.57 8.32
N GLY A 206 -0.57 18.19 9.49
CA GLY A 206 -0.57 17.47 10.77
C GLY A 206 -1.88 16.70 10.95
N GLY A 207 -1.79 15.51 11.54
CA GLY A 207 -2.97 14.69 11.87
C GLY A 207 -3.53 13.84 10.72
N ASP A 208 -2.97 13.89 9.51
CA ASP A 208 -3.38 13.00 8.43
C ASP A 208 -2.75 11.61 8.60
N HIS A 209 -3.61 10.60 8.76
CA HIS A 209 -3.19 9.21 8.96
C HIS A 209 -2.45 8.63 7.76
N ILE A 210 -2.87 8.92 6.52
CA ILE A 210 -2.22 8.42 5.30
C ILE A 210 -0.79 8.98 5.23
N ILE A 211 -0.63 10.29 5.45
CA ILE A 211 0.69 10.94 5.45
C ILE A 211 1.57 10.36 6.56
N GLY A 212 1.04 10.21 7.78
CA GLY A 212 1.78 9.65 8.91
C GLY A 212 2.32 8.25 8.62
N TRP A 213 1.49 7.37 8.05
CA TRP A 213 1.90 6.03 7.64
C TRP A 213 2.94 6.06 6.51
N MET A 214 2.81 6.98 5.56
CA MET A 214 3.79 7.11 4.49
C MET A 214 5.15 7.59 4.99
N ILE A 215 5.19 8.58 5.90
CA ILE A 215 6.43 9.00 6.56
C ILE A 215 7.11 7.80 7.25
N GLN A 216 6.35 7.00 7.99
CA GLN A 216 6.88 5.80 8.63
C GLN A 216 7.43 4.81 7.61
N GLY A 217 6.71 4.55 6.51
CA GLY A 217 7.20 3.66 5.46
C GLY A 217 8.50 4.13 4.80
N PHE A 218 8.65 5.42 4.51
CA PHE A 218 9.91 5.98 3.98
C PHE A 218 11.06 5.89 4.99
N LYS A 219 10.78 6.07 6.29
CA LYS A 219 11.78 5.90 7.35
C LYS A 219 12.23 4.44 7.51
N MET A 220 11.27 3.51 7.48
CA MET A 220 11.54 2.07 7.61
C MET A 220 12.17 1.49 6.33
N SER A 221 11.89 2.07 5.17
CA SER A 221 12.45 1.64 3.90
C SER A 221 12.92 2.83 3.05
N PRO A 222 14.13 3.36 3.30
CA PRO A 222 14.67 4.50 2.56
C PRO A 222 14.76 4.28 1.05
N VAL A 223 14.84 3.02 0.60
CA VAL A 223 14.85 2.67 -0.82
C VAL A 223 13.55 3.03 -1.54
N LEU A 224 12.47 3.32 -0.81
CA LEU A 224 11.23 3.82 -1.37
C LEU A 224 11.43 5.13 -2.17
N HIS A 225 12.49 5.90 -1.89
CA HIS A 225 12.87 7.06 -2.69
C HIS A 225 13.23 6.73 -4.16
N ALA A 226 13.64 5.51 -4.47
CA ALA A 226 13.97 5.10 -5.84
C ALA A 226 12.73 4.83 -6.72
N PHE A 227 11.58 4.55 -6.11
CA PHE A 227 10.32 4.21 -6.78
C PHE A 227 9.56 5.43 -7.27
N ASP A 228 8.73 5.26 -8.31
CA ASP A 228 7.80 6.30 -8.75
C ASP A 228 6.71 6.53 -7.69
N THR A 229 6.18 7.76 -7.62
CA THR A 229 5.11 8.17 -6.71
C THR A 229 3.73 8.14 -7.36
N ARG A 230 3.67 8.13 -8.69
CA ARG A 230 2.40 8.05 -9.44
C ARG A 230 1.80 6.68 -9.31
N LEU A 231 0.49 6.55 -9.48
CA LEU A 231 -0.14 5.22 -9.48
C LEU A 231 0.45 4.30 -10.56
N SER A 232 0.74 3.04 -10.21
CA SER A 232 1.26 2.07 -11.19
C SER A 232 0.29 1.80 -12.35
N THR A 233 0.85 1.60 -13.54
CA THR A 233 0.17 1.22 -14.79
C THR A 233 0.01 -0.30 -14.95
N GLY A 234 0.70 -1.08 -14.12
CA GLY A 234 0.72 -2.54 -14.19
C GLY A 234 -0.55 -3.21 -13.65
N LEU A 235 -0.66 -4.53 -13.89
CA LEU A 235 -1.77 -5.34 -13.40
C LEU A 235 -1.44 -5.87 -12.00
N THR A 236 -2.21 -5.46 -10.99
CA THR A 236 -2.05 -5.97 -9.62
C THR A 236 -3.21 -6.88 -9.25
N VAL A 237 -2.89 -8.03 -8.69
CA VAL A 237 -3.81 -9.13 -8.51
C VAL A 237 -3.44 -9.98 -7.31
N ALA A 238 -4.39 -10.69 -6.71
CA ALA A 238 -4.06 -11.69 -5.69
C ALA A 238 -3.39 -12.91 -6.34
N VAL A 239 -2.46 -13.53 -5.60
CA VAL A 239 -1.82 -14.80 -6.01
C VAL A 239 -2.85 -15.91 -6.17
N ASP A 240 -3.87 -15.96 -5.31
CA ASP A 240 -4.93 -16.98 -5.39
C ASP A 240 -5.73 -16.89 -6.68
N ASP A 241 -5.83 -15.70 -7.28
CA ASP A 241 -6.51 -15.46 -8.55
C ASP A 241 -5.59 -15.75 -9.78
N LEU A 242 -4.36 -16.26 -9.60
CA LEU A 242 -3.38 -16.51 -10.69
C LEU A 242 -3.88 -17.50 -11.75
N HIS A 243 -4.80 -18.38 -11.38
CA HIS A 243 -5.37 -19.40 -12.26
C HIS A 243 -6.31 -18.84 -13.35
N LEU A 244 -6.68 -17.56 -13.30
CA LEU A 244 -7.60 -16.94 -14.25
C LEU A 244 -6.91 -16.64 -15.59
N PRO A 245 -7.63 -16.74 -16.73
CA PRO A 245 -7.07 -16.67 -18.09
C PRO A 245 -6.48 -15.31 -18.48
N ILE A 246 -6.55 -14.32 -17.60
CA ILE A 246 -5.90 -13.01 -17.73
C ILE A 246 -4.36 -13.12 -17.72
N ARG A 247 -3.81 -14.28 -17.36
CA ARG A 247 -2.44 -14.42 -16.87
C ARG A 247 -1.63 -15.51 -17.56
N VAL A 248 -1.67 -15.56 -18.89
CA VAL A 248 -0.66 -16.32 -19.63
C VAL A 248 0.72 -15.85 -19.11
N ASP A 249 1.52 -16.82 -18.64
CA ASP A 249 2.90 -16.64 -18.15
C ASP A 249 3.11 -15.95 -16.79
N MET A 250 2.13 -15.83 -15.88
CA MET A 250 2.44 -15.46 -14.47
C MET A 250 2.84 -16.71 -13.68
N VAL A 251 4.01 -16.68 -13.03
CA VAL A 251 4.53 -17.81 -12.24
C VAL A 251 4.44 -17.49 -10.75
N PRO A 252 3.78 -18.31 -9.91
CA PRO A 252 3.68 -18.07 -8.47
C PRO A 252 5.04 -17.90 -7.78
N ALA A 253 5.09 -17.11 -6.71
CA ALA A 253 6.29 -16.99 -5.88
C ALA A 253 6.70 -18.36 -5.26
N PRO A 254 8.00 -18.61 -5.02
CA PRO A 254 8.48 -19.85 -4.41
C PRO A 254 7.81 -20.17 -3.06
N VAL A 255 7.43 -21.44 -2.88
CA VAL A 255 6.60 -21.94 -1.76
C VAL A 255 7.21 -21.68 -0.37
N ALA A 256 8.55 -21.63 -0.26
CA ALA A 256 9.25 -21.37 0.99
C ALA A 256 8.94 -20.00 1.63
N LEU A 257 8.33 -19.07 0.87
CA LEU A 257 7.99 -17.71 1.30
C LEU A 257 6.49 -17.56 1.65
N ASN A 258 5.72 -18.65 1.57
CA ASN A 258 4.28 -18.67 1.79
C ASN A 258 3.86 -19.80 2.78
N PRO A 259 3.90 -19.56 4.10
CA PRO A 259 3.48 -20.56 5.08
C PRO A 259 1.97 -20.91 4.98
N VAL A 260 1.16 -20.08 4.30
CA VAL A 260 -0.28 -20.30 4.13
C VAL A 260 -0.59 -21.30 3.00
N ALA A 261 0.26 -21.37 1.97
CA ALA A 261 0.10 -22.34 0.87
C ALA A 261 0.25 -23.80 1.34
N LEU A 262 1.03 -24.04 2.39
CA LEU A 262 1.20 -25.37 2.97
C LEU A 262 -0.05 -25.85 3.71
N THR A 263 -0.83 -24.96 4.30
CA THR A 263 -2.04 -25.32 5.04
C THR A 263 -3.15 -25.80 4.10
N VAL A 264 -3.32 -25.15 2.95
CA VAL A 264 -4.33 -25.55 1.95
C VAL A 264 -3.94 -26.86 1.25
N SER A 265 -2.65 -27.05 0.94
CA SER A 265 -2.17 -28.28 0.31
C SER A 265 -2.30 -29.50 1.25
N LEU A 266 -2.03 -29.32 2.55
CA LEU A 266 -2.19 -30.40 3.54
C LEU A 266 -3.65 -30.70 3.88
N GLN A 267 -4.54 -29.72 3.94
CA GLN A 267 -5.98 -29.97 4.12
C GLN A 267 -6.60 -30.70 2.92
N THR A 268 -6.15 -30.40 1.70
CA THR A 268 -6.67 -31.07 0.49
C THR A 268 -6.18 -32.53 0.42
N CYS A 269 -4.94 -32.83 0.82
CA CYS A 269 -4.43 -34.20 0.91
C CYS A 269 -5.04 -35.01 2.06
N LEU A 270 -5.44 -34.38 3.17
CA LEU A 270 -6.07 -35.09 4.29
C LEU A 270 -7.55 -35.40 4.05
N LEU A 271 -8.26 -34.56 3.27
CA LEU A 271 -9.66 -34.82 2.91
C LEU A 271 -9.82 -35.88 1.81
N GLN A 272 -8.81 -36.12 0.96
CA GLN A 272 -8.86 -37.19 -0.04
C GLN A 272 -8.51 -38.58 0.50
N ASN A 273 -7.89 -38.69 1.68
CA ASN A 273 -7.56 -39.97 2.31
C ASN A 273 -8.57 -40.40 3.41
N ALA A 274 -9.61 -39.60 3.64
CA ALA A 274 -10.68 -39.94 4.60
C ALA A 274 -11.87 -40.68 3.95
N ASP A 275 -11.92 -40.74 2.61
CA ASP A 275 -12.98 -41.39 1.83
C ASP A 275 -12.45 -42.60 1.03
N SER A 276 -11.46 -43.34 1.54
CA SER A 276 -10.98 -44.61 0.98
C SER A 276 -10.93 -45.73 2.02
#